data_AF-A0A7X6CBT3-F1
#
_entry.id   AF-A0A7X6CBT3-F1
#
_cell.length_a   1.000
_cell.length_b   1.000
_cell.length_c   1.000
_cell.angle_alpha   90.00
_cell.angle_beta   90.00
_cell.angle_gamma   90.00
#
_symmetry.space_group_name_H-M   'P 1'
#
loop_
_entity.id
_entity.type
_entity.pdbx_description
1 polymer ?
#
loop_
_entity_poly.entity_id
_entity_poly.type
_entity_poly.pdbx_seq_one_letter_code
_entity_poly.pdbx_strand_id
1 'polypeptide(L)'
;MCSSLLTGSLEAIAIALVLLPGNFSFAFPAAELGMGWQSRGVKHEEIESGFFSVQSPSNSSPDRASKGLEDGIYLYGQSPKPEEIKKEYFVFEVRQNKVIGAFYLPRSAFYCFYGTVELTQLNLTVVDSYDGSSSPYSVNLQQYHQISAVSENDRRILGICKAAHQQQVWGK
;
A
#
# COMPACT_ATOMS: atom_id res chain seq x y z
N MET A 1 -51.09 -47.95 -22.14
CA MET A 1 -50.31 -48.61 -21.06
C MET A 1 -49.50 -47.50 -20.40
N CYS A 2 -50.09 -46.70 -19.51
CA CYS A 2 -50.25 -46.87 -18.06
C CYS A 2 -48.95 -46.74 -17.26
N SER A 3 -49.04 -45.90 -16.22
CA SER A 3 -48.31 -45.90 -14.95
C SER A 3 -46.95 -45.18 -14.90
N SER A 4 -46.59 -44.35 -13.91
CA SER A 4 -47.31 -43.81 -12.75
C SER A 4 -46.53 -42.58 -12.23
N LEU A 5 -47.29 -41.68 -11.61
CA LEU A 5 -46.84 -40.62 -10.71
C LEU A 5 -45.96 -41.16 -9.57
N LEU A 6 -44.92 -40.42 -9.18
CA LEU A 6 -44.46 -40.39 -7.78
C LEU A 6 -44.07 -38.96 -7.40
N THR A 7 -44.92 -38.42 -6.54
CA THR A 7 -44.83 -37.20 -5.75
C THR A 7 -43.63 -37.25 -4.80
N GLY A 8 -42.75 -36.26 -4.88
CA GLY A 8 -41.70 -36.02 -3.88
C GLY A 8 -42.10 -34.91 -2.93
N SER A 9 -42.39 -35.28 -1.68
CA SER A 9 -42.73 -34.40 -0.56
C SER A 9 -41.58 -33.43 -0.26
N LEU A 10 -41.84 -32.12 -0.30
CA LEU A 10 -40.95 -31.11 0.28
C LEU A 10 -41.25 -31.01 1.77
N GLU A 11 -40.61 -31.85 2.58
CA GLU A 11 -40.53 -31.64 4.02
C GLU A 11 -39.60 -30.44 4.28
N ALA A 12 -40.19 -29.33 4.71
CA ALA A 12 -39.45 -28.15 5.15
C ALA A 12 -38.67 -28.49 6.43
N ILE A 13 -37.34 -28.63 6.32
CA ILE A 13 -36.47 -28.78 7.49
C ILE A 13 -36.30 -27.40 8.13
N ALA A 14 -36.96 -27.20 9.26
CA ALA A 14 -36.78 -26.05 10.13
C ALA A 14 -35.35 -26.05 10.71
N ILE A 15 -34.56 -25.03 10.39
CA ILE A 15 -33.25 -24.79 11.00
C ILE A 15 -33.49 -24.09 12.34
N ALA A 16 -33.35 -24.85 13.43
CA ALA A 16 -33.33 -24.29 14.78
C ALA A 16 -32.01 -23.54 15.01
N LEU A 17 -32.08 -22.20 15.03
CA LEU A 17 -30.98 -21.33 15.48
C LEU A 17 -30.91 -21.36 17.01
N VAL A 18 -29.97 -22.12 17.56
CA VAL A 18 -29.60 -22.04 18.97
C VAL A 18 -28.69 -20.82 19.16
N LEU A 19 -29.24 -19.75 19.73
CA LEU A 19 -28.49 -18.59 20.20
C LEU A 19 -27.87 -18.92 21.57
N LEU A 20 -26.55 -19.06 21.63
CA LEU A 20 -25.80 -19.04 22.88
C LEU A 20 -25.32 -17.61 23.16
N PRO A 21 -25.75 -16.96 24.25
CA PRO A 21 -25.11 -15.74 24.72
C PRO A 21 -23.81 -16.10 25.47
N GLY A 22 -22.69 -16.03 24.74
CA GLY A 22 -21.34 -16.10 25.34
C GLY A 22 -21.03 -14.83 26.11
N ASN A 23 -21.27 -14.85 27.42
CA ASN A 23 -20.86 -13.84 28.38
C ASN A 23 -19.35 -13.98 28.64
N PHE A 24 -18.51 -13.30 27.86
CA PHE A 24 -17.07 -13.22 28.13
C PHE A 24 -16.78 -12.12 29.16
N SER A 25 -16.76 -12.51 30.44
CA SER A 25 -16.14 -11.70 31.50
C SER A 25 -14.65 -12.02 31.56
N PHE A 26 -13.82 -11.13 31.03
CA PHE A 26 -12.38 -11.18 31.22
C PHE A 26 -12.05 -10.57 32.59
N ALA A 27 -11.93 -11.42 33.61
CA ALA A 27 -11.34 -11.05 34.89
C ALA A 27 -9.81 -11.11 34.75
N PHE A 28 -9.17 -9.94 34.66
CA PHE A 28 -7.72 -9.82 34.78
C PHE A 28 -7.33 -9.91 36.27
N PRO A 29 -6.47 -10.85 36.69
CA PRO A 29 -5.90 -10.81 38.02
C PRO A 29 -4.84 -9.71 38.08
N ALA A 30 -5.10 -8.72 38.92
CA ALA A 30 -4.09 -7.76 39.37
C ALA A 30 -3.12 -8.49 40.30
N ALA A 31 -1.89 -8.71 39.83
CA ALA A 31 -0.77 -9.06 40.68
C ALA A 31 0.04 -7.77 40.93
N GLU A 32 -0.19 -7.17 42.10
CA GLU A 32 0.77 -6.28 42.74
C GLU A 32 2.00 -7.09 43.17
N LEU A 33 3.20 -6.68 42.80
CA LEU A 33 4.38 -6.72 43.67
C LEU A 33 5.34 -5.60 43.25
N GLY A 34 5.51 -4.64 44.16
CA GLY A 34 6.39 -3.51 43.99
C GLY A 34 7.87 -3.90 44.04
N MET A 35 8.66 -3.21 43.22
CA MET A 35 10.10 -3.07 43.38
C MET A 35 10.46 -1.63 43.00
N GLY A 36 11.14 -0.95 43.93
CA GLY A 36 11.42 0.48 43.88
C GLY A 36 12.33 0.89 42.73
N TRP A 37 12.01 2.04 42.14
CA TRP A 37 12.89 2.72 41.20
C TRP A 37 13.91 3.53 41.99
N GLN A 38 15.14 3.02 42.09
CA GLN A 38 16.26 3.76 42.65
C GLN A 38 16.91 4.61 41.56
N SER A 39 16.67 5.92 41.59
CA SER A 39 17.38 6.91 40.80
C SER A 39 18.85 6.97 41.23
N ARG A 40 19.74 6.26 40.52
CA ARG A 40 21.18 6.55 40.56
C ARG A 40 21.48 7.65 39.55
N GLY A 41 21.86 8.81 40.10
CA GLY A 41 22.51 9.87 39.34
C GLY A 41 23.82 9.34 38.75
N VAL A 42 23.98 9.55 37.44
CA VAL A 42 25.26 9.41 36.76
C VAL A 42 25.90 10.80 36.75
N LYS A 43 27.08 10.87 37.36
CA LYS A 43 27.98 12.01 37.33
C LYS A 43 28.36 12.34 35.89
N HIS A 44 28.32 13.63 35.56
CA HIS A 44 29.09 14.21 34.46
C HIS A 44 30.57 13.82 34.61
N GLU A 45 31.15 13.29 33.55
CA GLU A 45 32.58 13.43 33.29
C GLU A 45 32.80 13.56 31.79
N GLU A 46 33.82 14.34 31.48
CA GLU A 46 34.03 15.15 30.30
C GLU A 46 34.78 14.39 29.20
N ILE A 47 34.62 14.86 27.95
CA ILE A 47 35.57 14.79 26.82
C ILE A 47 35.78 13.40 26.16
N GLU A 48 35.25 13.24 24.94
CA GLU A 48 36.09 13.41 23.74
C GLU A 48 35.23 13.72 22.51
N SER A 49 35.74 14.65 21.73
CA SER A 49 35.25 15.10 20.44
C SER A 49 35.10 13.96 19.43
N GLY A 50 33.86 13.61 19.10
CA GLY A 50 33.51 12.77 17.97
C GLY A 50 32.39 13.43 17.19
N PHE A 51 32.73 14.06 16.07
CA PHE A 51 31.84 14.71 15.12
C PHE A 51 30.82 13.69 14.57
N PHE A 52 29.66 13.55 15.22
CA PHE A 52 28.51 12.88 14.62
C PHE A 52 27.93 13.83 13.58
N SER A 53 28.37 13.68 12.33
CA SER A 53 27.66 14.20 11.17
C SER A 53 26.23 13.66 11.22
N VAL A 54 25.29 14.53 11.61
CA VAL A 54 23.88 14.38 11.25
C VAL A 54 23.84 14.53 9.74
N GLN A 55 24.04 13.42 9.02
CA GLN A 55 23.62 13.33 7.64
C GLN A 55 22.09 13.36 7.67
N SER A 56 21.55 14.57 7.52
CA SER A 56 20.24 14.78 6.94
C SER A 56 20.08 13.79 5.77
N PRO A 57 18.95 13.05 5.66
CA PRO A 57 18.70 12.28 4.45
C PRO A 57 18.72 13.25 3.29
N SER A 58 19.77 13.15 2.48
CA SER A 58 19.90 13.89 1.24
C SER A 58 18.69 13.53 0.40
N ASN A 59 17.76 14.48 0.24
CA ASN A 59 16.81 14.47 -0.87
C ASN A 59 17.66 14.30 -2.13
N SER A 60 17.72 13.07 -2.66
CA SER A 60 18.46 12.77 -3.87
C SER A 60 17.79 13.50 -5.02
N SER A 61 18.51 14.55 -5.41
CA SER A 61 18.28 15.57 -6.43
C SER A 61 18.06 14.97 -7.85
N PRO A 62 17.56 15.75 -8.82
CA PRO A 62 17.07 15.34 -10.15
C PRO A 62 18.04 14.59 -11.10
N ASP A 63 19.29 14.34 -10.72
CA ASP A 63 20.30 13.72 -11.60
C ASP A 63 19.99 12.26 -11.97
N ARG A 64 19.26 11.54 -11.13
CA ARG A 64 18.81 10.17 -11.47
C ARG A 64 17.65 10.18 -12.47
N ALA A 65 16.93 11.30 -12.54
CA ALA A 65 15.77 11.46 -13.40
C ALA A 65 16.18 11.57 -14.89
N SER A 66 17.43 12.01 -15.17
CA SER A 66 17.97 12.19 -16.52
C SER A 66 18.43 10.91 -17.21
N LYS A 67 18.60 9.79 -16.49
CA LYS A 67 19.00 8.49 -17.06
C LYS A 67 17.83 7.56 -17.41
N GLY A 68 16.60 8.01 -17.22
CA GLY A 68 15.44 7.14 -17.24
C GLY A 68 15.34 6.28 -15.98
N LEU A 69 14.15 5.75 -15.73
CA LEU A 69 13.91 4.88 -14.58
C LEU A 69 14.36 3.45 -14.92
N GLU A 70 15.23 2.91 -14.07
CA GLU A 70 15.63 1.51 -14.12
C GLU A 70 14.48 0.59 -13.67
N ASP A 71 14.60 -0.70 -13.94
CA ASP A 71 13.63 -1.69 -13.46
C ASP A 71 13.57 -1.68 -11.93
N GLY A 72 12.36 -1.60 -11.37
CA GLY A 72 12.18 -1.50 -9.93
C GLY A 72 10.83 -0.92 -9.50
N ILE A 73 10.62 -0.85 -8.19
CA ILE A 73 9.42 -0.27 -7.58
C ILE A 73 9.75 1.14 -7.10
N TYR A 74 8.88 2.09 -7.46
CA TYR A 74 9.02 3.49 -7.14
C TYR A 74 7.78 3.99 -6.42
N LEU A 75 7.99 4.88 -5.46
CA LEU A 75 6.94 5.64 -4.78
C LEU A 75 7.24 7.13 -4.95
N TYR A 76 6.24 7.87 -5.39
CA TYR A 76 6.28 9.32 -5.50
C TYR A 76 5.04 9.93 -4.84
N GLY A 77 5.17 11.15 -4.36
CA GLY A 77 4.07 11.86 -3.72
C GLY A 77 4.16 13.37 -3.83
N GLN A 78 3.03 14.04 -3.64
CA GLN A 78 2.96 15.49 -3.52
C GLN A 78 3.59 16.01 -2.22
N SER A 79 3.80 15.13 -1.23
CA SER A 79 4.59 15.40 -0.02
C SER A 79 5.75 14.40 0.06
N PRO A 80 6.93 14.82 0.58
CA PRO A 80 8.01 13.89 0.90
C PRO A 80 7.70 12.95 2.07
N LYS A 81 6.67 13.25 2.90
CA LYS A 81 6.25 12.36 3.98
C LYS A 81 5.06 11.52 3.49
N PRO A 82 5.08 10.20 3.67
CA PRO A 82 3.97 9.34 3.28
C PRO A 82 2.74 9.57 4.17
N GLU A 83 1.57 9.13 3.69
CA GLU A 83 0.30 9.09 4.44
C GLU A 83 -0.25 10.46 4.87
N GLU A 84 0.21 11.57 4.29
CA GLU A 84 -0.45 12.86 4.50
C GLU A 84 -1.82 12.92 3.81
N ILE A 85 -2.85 13.24 4.59
CA ILE A 85 -4.23 13.37 4.11
C ILE A 85 -4.33 14.42 2.99
N LYS A 86 -5.16 14.14 1.97
CA LYS A 86 -5.36 14.99 0.78
C LYS A 86 -4.10 15.19 -0.07
N LYS A 87 -3.04 14.43 0.18
CA LYS A 87 -1.90 14.34 -0.74
C LYS A 87 -2.05 13.11 -1.60
N GLU A 88 -1.81 13.29 -2.88
CA GLU A 88 -1.75 12.20 -3.84
C GLU A 88 -0.37 11.56 -3.80
N TYR A 89 -0.38 10.23 -3.84
CA TYR A 89 0.80 9.40 -3.99
C TYR A 89 0.57 8.41 -5.12
N PHE A 90 1.65 7.90 -5.67
CA PHE A 90 1.57 6.83 -6.64
C PHE A 90 2.76 5.89 -6.51
N VAL A 91 2.43 4.60 -6.48
CA VAL A 91 3.38 3.50 -6.45
C VAL A 91 3.29 2.74 -7.76
N PHE A 92 4.42 2.44 -8.37
CA PHE A 92 4.47 1.72 -9.63
C PHE A 92 5.74 0.90 -9.75
N GLU A 93 5.66 -0.16 -10.56
CA GLU A 93 6.80 -0.96 -10.96
C GLU A 93 7.15 -0.67 -12.42
N VAL A 94 8.42 -0.42 -12.67
CA VAL A 94 9.01 -0.29 -14.01
C VAL A 94 9.64 -1.62 -14.39
N ARG A 95 9.33 -2.10 -15.60
CA ARG A 95 10.06 -3.19 -16.28
C ARG A 95 10.19 -2.86 -17.75
N GLN A 96 11.43 -2.74 -18.25
CA GLN A 96 11.71 -2.47 -19.66
C GLN A 96 10.89 -1.28 -20.19
N ASN A 97 10.94 -0.15 -19.46
CA ASN A 97 10.18 1.08 -19.73
C ASN A 97 8.65 0.97 -19.69
N LYS A 98 8.09 -0.20 -19.39
CA LYS A 98 6.65 -0.38 -19.14
C LYS A 98 6.36 -0.22 -17.67
N VAL A 99 5.23 0.39 -17.35
CA VAL A 99 4.83 0.64 -15.96
C VAL A 99 3.46 0.06 -15.66
N ILE A 100 3.32 -0.46 -14.44
CA ILE A 100 2.04 -0.80 -13.81
C ILE A 100 2.05 -0.19 -12.41
N GLY A 101 0.99 0.49 -12.03
CA GLY A 101 0.92 1.13 -10.72
C GLY A 101 -0.47 1.62 -10.36
N ALA A 102 -0.52 2.44 -9.32
CA ALA A 102 -1.74 3.07 -8.85
C ALA A 102 -1.50 4.50 -8.38
N PHE A 103 -2.46 5.38 -8.66
CA PHE A 103 -2.66 6.62 -7.89
C PHE A 103 -3.46 6.28 -6.64
N TYR A 104 -3.12 6.86 -5.50
CA TYR A 104 -3.92 6.72 -4.30
C TYR A 104 -3.86 7.96 -3.41
N LEU A 105 -4.97 8.19 -2.72
CA LEU A 105 -5.05 9.15 -1.62
C LEU A 105 -5.23 8.38 -0.31
N PRO A 106 -4.45 8.68 0.74
CA PRO A 106 -4.60 8.03 2.02
C PRO A 106 -6.05 8.08 2.52
N ARG A 107 -6.56 6.91 2.96
CA ARG A 107 -7.91 6.74 3.53
C ARG A 107 -9.08 7.02 2.56
N SER A 108 -8.84 7.00 1.26
CA SER A 108 -9.86 7.24 0.24
C SER A 108 -9.86 6.11 -0.80
N ALA A 109 -9.70 6.45 -2.09
CA ALA A 109 -9.69 5.53 -3.21
C ALA A 109 -8.28 5.37 -3.81
N PHE A 110 -8.14 4.35 -4.67
CA PHE A 110 -7.00 4.18 -5.54
C PHE A 110 -7.47 3.89 -6.97
N TYR A 111 -6.66 4.29 -7.95
CA TYR A 111 -6.92 4.08 -9.38
C TYR A 111 -5.73 3.39 -10.01
N CYS A 112 -5.94 2.23 -10.63
CA CYS A 112 -4.87 1.53 -11.32
C CYS A 112 -4.52 2.24 -12.64
N PHE A 113 -3.24 2.21 -12.98
CA PHE A 113 -2.74 2.66 -14.25
C PHE A 113 -1.69 1.72 -14.81
N TYR A 114 -1.50 1.79 -16.12
CA TYR A 114 -0.37 1.19 -16.80
C TYR A 114 0.08 2.08 -17.95
N GLY A 115 1.28 1.86 -18.48
CA GLY A 115 1.77 2.66 -19.59
C GLY A 115 3.25 2.52 -19.79
N THR A 116 3.92 3.65 -20.08
CA THR A 116 5.36 3.69 -20.30
C THR A 116 6.01 4.85 -19.55
N VAL A 117 7.32 4.71 -19.31
CA VAL A 117 8.17 5.78 -18.79
C VAL A 117 9.23 6.15 -19.81
N GLU A 118 9.30 7.45 -20.11
CA GLU A 118 10.31 8.07 -20.96
C GLU A 118 11.03 9.15 -20.14
N LEU A 119 12.28 8.90 -19.77
CA LEU A 119 13.04 9.73 -18.81
C LEU A 119 12.30 9.89 -17.48
N THR A 120 11.65 11.04 -17.28
CA THR A 120 10.86 11.39 -16.09
C THR A 120 9.37 11.53 -16.39
N GLN A 121 8.97 11.29 -17.63
CA GLN A 121 7.59 11.43 -18.08
C GLN A 121 6.91 10.06 -18.08
N LEU A 122 5.81 9.94 -17.34
CA LEU A 122 4.93 8.80 -17.43
C LEU A 122 3.82 9.09 -18.43
N ASN A 123 3.70 8.22 -19.43
CA ASN A 123 2.61 8.22 -20.40
C ASN A 123 1.69 7.05 -20.05
N LEU A 124 0.54 7.36 -19.44
CA LEU A 124 -0.29 6.41 -18.72
C LEU A 124 -1.68 6.27 -19.34
N THR A 125 -2.26 5.10 -19.12
CA THR A 125 -3.69 4.82 -19.24
C THR A 125 -4.20 4.53 -17.84
N VAL A 126 -5.11 5.37 -17.34
CA VAL A 126 -5.80 5.17 -16.07
C VAL A 126 -7.08 4.40 -16.32
N VAL A 127 -7.33 3.37 -15.52
CA VAL A 127 -8.52 2.53 -15.63
C VAL A 127 -9.47 2.83 -14.48
N ASP A 128 -10.71 3.18 -14.81
CA ASP A 128 -11.77 3.31 -13.82
C ASP A 128 -12.26 1.92 -13.40
N SER A 129 -12.23 1.66 -12.10
CA SER A 129 -12.62 0.36 -11.55
C SER A 129 -14.12 0.08 -11.58
N TYR A 130 -14.96 1.09 -11.78
CA TYR A 130 -16.41 0.97 -11.74
C TYR A 130 -17.00 0.51 -13.08
N ASP A 131 -16.57 1.15 -14.18
CA ASP A 131 -17.10 0.87 -15.52
C ASP A 131 -16.07 0.27 -16.48
N GLY A 132 -14.81 0.15 -16.06
CA GLY A 132 -13.72 -0.35 -16.89
C GLY A 132 -13.30 0.60 -18.00
N SER A 133 -13.80 1.83 -18.01
CA SER A 133 -13.37 2.86 -18.95
C SER A 133 -11.91 3.21 -18.70
N SER A 134 -11.23 3.67 -19.74
CA SER A 134 -9.81 4.04 -19.65
C SER A 134 -9.56 5.37 -20.30
N SER A 135 -8.70 6.18 -19.66
CA SER A 135 -8.39 7.54 -20.10
C SER A 135 -6.87 7.76 -20.14
N PRO A 136 -6.36 8.49 -21.14
CA PRO A 136 -4.95 8.86 -21.19
C PRO A 136 -4.64 9.86 -20.06
N TYR A 137 -3.47 9.71 -19.46
CA TYR A 137 -2.96 10.60 -18.41
C TYR A 137 -1.45 10.75 -18.52
N SER A 138 -0.92 11.88 -18.07
CA SER A 138 0.51 12.19 -18.18
C SER A 138 1.02 12.77 -16.87
N VAL A 139 2.14 12.25 -16.38
CA VAL A 139 2.78 12.69 -15.13
C VAL A 139 4.23 13.05 -15.39
N ASN A 140 4.63 14.25 -14.99
CA ASN A 140 6.05 14.60 -14.92
C ASN A 140 6.56 14.34 -13.49
N LEU A 141 7.39 13.31 -13.31
CA LEU A 141 7.93 12.89 -12.02
C LEU A 141 8.76 13.98 -11.33
N GLN A 142 9.30 14.95 -12.07
CA GLN A 142 10.07 16.06 -11.50
C GLN A 142 9.22 17.00 -10.63
N GLN A 143 7.89 16.93 -10.76
CA GLN A 143 6.95 17.72 -9.95
C GLN A 143 6.58 17.04 -8.62
N TYR A 144 7.14 15.86 -8.34
CA TYR A 144 6.81 15.05 -7.18
C TYR A 144 8.06 14.67 -6.40
N HIS A 145 7.88 14.34 -5.12
CA HIS A 145 8.94 13.85 -4.26
C HIS A 145 9.07 12.34 -4.40
N GLN A 146 10.26 11.86 -4.75
CA GLN A 146 10.56 10.44 -4.65
C GLN A 146 10.68 10.05 -3.18
N ILE A 147 9.93 9.03 -2.77
CA ILE A 147 9.95 8.48 -1.42
C ILE A 147 10.66 7.13 -1.49
N SER A 148 11.79 7.00 -0.79
CA SER A 148 12.63 5.79 -0.85
C SER A 148 12.02 4.59 -0.13
N ALA A 149 11.23 4.84 0.92
CA ALA A 149 10.60 3.80 1.72
C ALA A 149 9.24 3.44 1.11
N VAL A 150 9.16 2.25 0.50
CA VAL A 150 7.90 1.66 0.01
C VAL A 150 7.31 0.77 1.10
N SER A 151 6.16 1.15 1.63
CA SER A 151 5.47 0.46 2.73
C SER A 151 4.76 -0.81 2.28
N GLU A 152 4.28 -1.60 3.25
CA GLU A 152 3.45 -2.78 2.97
C GLU A 152 2.12 -2.39 2.29
N ASN A 153 1.54 -1.23 2.67
CA ASN A 153 0.33 -0.72 2.04
C ASN A 153 0.57 -0.41 0.55
N ASP A 154 1.71 0.22 0.22
CA ASP A 154 2.10 0.52 -1.17
C ASP A 154 2.26 -0.76 -1.99
N ARG A 155 2.95 -1.76 -1.43
CA ARG A 155 3.16 -3.07 -2.08
C ARG A 155 1.84 -3.78 -2.32
N ARG A 156 0.93 -3.73 -1.34
CA ARG A 156 -0.41 -4.32 -1.45
C ARG A 156 -1.22 -3.66 -2.57
N ILE A 157 -1.24 -2.32 -2.64
CA ILE A 157 -1.93 -1.56 -3.68
C ILE A 157 -1.35 -1.90 -5.06
N LEU A 158 -0.01 -1.87 -5.19
CA LEU A 158 0.68 -2.27 -6.42
C LEU A 158 0.33 -3.71 -6.83
N GLY A 159 0.28 -4.63 -5.86
CA GLY A 159 -0.07 -6.03 -6.09
C GLY A 159 -1.45 -6.21 -6.72
N ILE A 160 -2.44 -5.44 -6.27
CA ILE A 160 -3.80 -5.46 -6.83
C ILE A 160 -3.78 -5.05 -8.31
N CYS A 161 -3.13 -3.94 -8.65
CA CYS A 161 -3.07 -3.46 -10.03
C CYS A 161 -2.27 -4.39 -10.95
N LYS A 162 -1.18 -5.00 -10.44
CA LYS A 162 -0.43 -6.02 -11.18
C LYS A 162 -1.29 -7.25 -11.46
N ALA A 163 -2.05 -7.74 -10.49
CA ALA A 163 -2.92 -8.90 -10.70
C ALA A 163 -3.92 -8.67 -11.85
N ALA A 164 -4.45 -7.44 -11.97
CA ALA A 164 -5.39 -7.08 -13.03
C ALA A 164 -4.73 -6.88 -14.41
N HIS A 165 -3.54 -6.28 -14.49
CA HIS A 165 -3.01 -5.75 -15.76
C HIS A 165 -1.68 -6.37 -16.23
N GLN A 166 -1.00 -7.19 -15.42
CA GLN A 166 0.35 -7.68 -15.78
C GLN A 166 0.40 -8.48 -17.10
N GLN A 167 -0.63 -9.29 -17.39
CA GLN A 167 -0.65 -10.07 -18.64
C GLN A 167 -0.79 -9.17 -19.87
N GLN A 168 -1.57 -8.09 -19.76
CA GLN A 168 -1.73 -7.12 -20.84
C GLN A 168 -0.43 -6.34 -21.11
N VAL A 169 0.32 -6.01 -20.06
CA VAL A 169 1.46 -5.09 -20.14
C VAL A 169 2.77 -5.84 -20.40
N TRP A 170 3.01 -6.94 -19.68
CA TRP A 170 4.27 -7.71 -19.69
C TRP A 170 4.12 -9.15 -20.20
N GLY A 171 2.93 -9.59 -20.57
CA GLY A 171 2.70 -10.95 -21.09
C GLY A 171 3.08 -11.16 -22.57
N LYS A 172 3.84 -10.24 -23.17
CA LYS A 172 4.24 -10.26 -24.57
C LYS A 172 5.75 -10.19 -24.71
#